data_AF-X1P3H0-F1
#
_entry.id   AF-X1P3H0-F1
#
_cell.length_a   1.000
_cell.length_b   1.000
_cell.length_c   1.000
_cell.angle_alpha   90.00
_cell.angle_beta   90.00
_cell.angle_gamma   90.00
#
_symmetry.space_group_name_H-M   'P 1'
#
loop_
_entity.id
_entity.type
_entity.pdbx_description
1 polymer ?
#
loop_
_entity_poly.entity_id
_entity_poly.type
_entity_poly.pdbx_seq_one_letter_code
_entity_poly.pdbx_strand_id
1 'polypeptide(L)'
;EISDAEYDELMRELEQLEEQYPQFLTPNSPTQRVGAAPVEAFGVVEHPSPLLSLGNVFSKEELLAWYTRTSKLLERKQFGFVGEHKIDGLAVALTYVNGQLTIGATRGDGFRGENITQNLRTIR
;
A
#
# COMPACT_ATOMS: atom_id res chain seq x y z
N GLU A 1 8.59 23.03 -1.99
CA GLU A 1 8.66 22.26 -0.73
C GLU A 1 8.53 23.27 0.41
N ILE A 2 7.83 22.91 1.48
CA ILE A 2 7.59 23.78 2.65
C ILE A 2 8.20 23.15 3.90
N SER A 3 8.46 23.94 4.93
CA SER A 3 8.92 23.45 6.22
C SER A 3 7.81 22.75 7.01
N ASP A 4 8.19 21.92 7.99
CA ASP A 4 7.25 21.27 8.91
C ASP A 4 6.37 22.30 9.65
N ALA A 5 6.94 23.45 10.03
CA ALA A 5 6.21 24.51 10.71
C ALA A 5 5.12 25.14 9.82
N GLU A 6 5.42 25.37 8.54
CA GLU A 6 4.45 25.86 7.56
C GLU A 6 3.36 24.81 7.29
N TYR A 7 3.73 23.54 7.20
CA TYR A 7 2.77 22.43 7.06
C TYR A 7 1.79 22.38 8.25
N ASP A 8 2.31 22.49 9.47
CA ASP A 8 1.51 22.48 10.70
C ASP A 8 0.60 23.71 10.84
N GLU A 9 1.01 24.87 10.32
CA GLU A 9 0.16 26.06 10.24
C GLU A 9 -1.01 25.84 9.28
N LEU A 10 -0.74 25.35 8.07
CA LEU A 10 -1.76 25.06 7.07
C LEU A 10 -2.74 23.96 7.52
N MET A 11 -2.25 22.93 8.22
CA MET A 11 -3.10 21.88 8.81
C MET A 11 -4.08 22.45 9.85
N ARG A 12 -3.61 23.34 10.73
CA ARG A 12 -4.46 24.00 11.72
C ARG A 12 -5.48 24.95 11.08
N GLU A 13 -5.08 25.68 10.05
CA GLU A 13 -6.00 26.52 9.27
C GLU A 13 -7.10 25.67 8.63
N LEU A 14 -6.75 24.53 8.03
CA LEU A 14 -7.71 23.60 7.42
C LEU A 14 -8.70 23.07 8.47
N GLU A 15 -8.22 22.63 9.63
CA GLU A 15 -9.08 22.16 10.73
C GLU A 15 -10.09 23.24 11.15
N GLN A 16 -9.63 24.49 11.33
CA GLN A 16 -10.50 25.61 11.68
C GLN A 16 -11.56 25.90 10.61
N LEU A 17 -11.19 25.83 9.33
CA LEU A 17 -12.12 26.04 8.23
C LEU A 17 -13.16 24.92 8.12
N GLU A 18 -12.76 23.68 8.35
CA GLU A 18 -13.67 22.53 8.34
C GLU A 18 -14.64 22.56 9.54
N GLU A 19 -14.20 23.03 10.70
CA GLU A 19 -15.08 23.28 11.86
C GLU A 19 -16.10 24.39 11.57
N GLN A 20 -15.66 25.49 10.93
CA GLN A 20 -16.52 26.61 10.57
C GLN A 20 -17.49 26.30 9.42
N TYR A 21 -17.08 25.45 8.48
CA TYR A 21 -17.87 25.07 7.31
C TYR A 21 -17.99 23.54 7.15
N PRO A 22 -18.75 22.85 8.04
CA PRO A 22 -18.84 21.40 8.04
C PRO A 22 -19.35 20.79 6.73
N GLN A 23 -20.11 21.55 5.93
CA GLN A 23 -20.61 21.11 4.62
C GLN A 23 -19.53 20.86 3.57
N PHE A 24 -18.30 21.36 3.78
CA PHE A 24 -17.17 21.14 2.89
C PHE A 24 -16.22 20.05 3.37
N LEU A 25 -16.47 19.47 4.55
CA LEU A 25 -15.67 18.37 5.05
C LEU A 25 -15.76 17.17 4.09
N THR A 26 -14.61 16.64 3.69
CA THR A 26 -14.55 15.47 2.80
C THR A 26 -13.87 14.27 3.49
N PRO A 27 -14.29 13.01 3.17
CA PRO A 27 -13.69 11.81 3.76
C PRO A 27 -12.20 11.57 3.46
N ASN A 28 -11.61 12.35 2.55
CA ASN A 28 -10.20 12.26 2.14
C ASN A 28 -9.38 13.46 2.61
N SER A 29 -9.97 14.39 3.37
CA SER A 29 -9.23 15.50 3.93
C SER A 29 -8.08 14.98 4.81
N PRO A 30 -6.90 15.62 4.78
CA PRO A 30 -5.78 15.30 5.66
C PRO A 30 -6.15 15.24 7.16
N THR A 31 -7.13 16.05 7.59
CA THR A 31 -7.62 16.10 8.97
C THR A 31 -8.37 14.82 9.38
N GLN A 32 -8.84 14.03 8.40
CA GLN A 32 -9.62 12.82 8.61
C GLN A 32 -8.75 11.55 8.69
N ARG A 33 -7.41 11.68 8.74
CA ARG A 33 -6.46 10.55 8.86
C ARG A 33 -6.26 10.05 10.29
N VAL A 34 -7.19 10.37 11.20
CA VAL A 34 -7.11 9.95 12.61
C VAL A 34 -7.40 8.44 12.71
N GLY A 35 -6.63 7.74 13.55
CA GLY A 35 -6.90 6.34 13.85
C GLY A 35 -8.31 6.19 14.45
N ALA A 36 -9.15 5.40 13.79
CA ALA A 36 -10.46 5.04 14.33
C ALA A 36 -10.30 4.33 15.69
N ALA A 37 -11.38 4.30 16.48
CA ALA A 37 -11.43 3.46 17.68
C ALA A 37 -11.01 2.01 17.34
N PRO A 38 -10.37 1.28 18.27
CA PRO A 38 -9.98 -0.11 18.05
C PRO A 38 -11.16 -0.91 17.51
N VAL A 39 -10.95 -1.58 16.38
CA VAL A 39 -11.98 -2.45 15.80
C VAL A 39 -12.11 -3.72 16.64
N GLU A 40 -13.35 -4.14 16.91
CA GLU A 40 -13.61 -5.38 17.66
C GLU A 40 -13.12 -6.62 16.90
N ALA A 41 -13.17 -6.59 15.57
CA ALA A 41 -12.65 -7.63 14.69
C ALA A 41 -12.32 -7.08 13.30
N PHE A 42 -11.35 -7.69 12.62
CA PHE A 42 -11.09 -7.43 11.22
C PHE A 42 -12.04 -8.22 10.32
N GLY A 43 -12.64 -7.54 9.34
CA GLY A 43 -13.39 -8.22 8.28
C GLY A 43 -12.47 -8.97 7.31
N VAL A 44 -13.01 -9.95 6.58
CA VAL A 44 -12.26 -10.65 5.53
C VAL A 44 -12.48 -9.95 4.18
N VAL A 45 -11.41 -9.79 3.41
CA VAL A 45 -11.42 -9.27 2.04
C VAL A 45 -10.92 -10.35 1.10
N GLU A 46 -11.68 -10.63 0.05
CA GLU A 46 -11.19 -11.43 -1.08
C GLU A 46 -10.41 -10.53 -2.04
N HIS A 47 -9.19 -10.94 -2.39
CA HIS A 47 -8.36 -10.19 -3.32
C HIS A 47 -8.88 -10.36 -4.74
N PRO A 48 -8.97 -9.28 -5.54
CA PRO A 48 -9.42 -9.37 -6.94
C PRO A 48 -8.44 -10.16 -7.82
N SER A 49 -7.21 -10.35 -7.36
CA SER A 49 -6.19 -11.17 -7.99
C SER A 49 -5.27 -11.78 -6.94
N PRO A 50 -4.74 -13.00 -7.13
CA PRO A 50 -3.87 -13.64 -6.14
C PRO A 50 -2.57 -12.86 -5.90
N LEU A 51 -2.23 -12.64 -4.63
CA LEU A 51 -0.97 -12.04 -4.18
C LEU A 51 0.09 -13.13 -3.99
N LEU A 52 0.82 -13.40 -5.08
CA LEU A 52 1.82 -14.47 -5.16
C LEU A 52 3.02 -14.24 -4.22
N SER A 53 3.62 -15.35 -3.77
CA SER A 53 4.94 -15.32 -3.14
C SER A 53 6.04 -15.23 -4.20
N LEU A 54 7.18 -14.67 -3.83
CA LEU A 54 8.40 -14.72 -4.63
C LEU A 54 9.27 -15.90 -4.19
N GLY A 55 9.92 -16.54 -5.17
CA GLY A 55 11.00 -17.49 -4.90
C GLY A 55 12.26 -16.76 -4.45
N ASN A 56 13.07 -17.42 -3.63
CA ASN A 56 14.33 -16.87 -3.14
C ASN A 56 15.51 -17.44 -3.90
N VAL A 57 16.58 -16.65 -4.00
CA VAL A 57 17.92 -17.10 -4.41
C VAL A 57 18.91 -16.55 -3.39
N PHE A 58 19.93 -17.34 -3.06
CA PHE A 58 20.92 -17.00 -2.03
C PHE A 58 22.35 -17.00 -2.58
N SER A 59 22.52 -17.34 -3.86
CA SER A 59 23.82 -17.35 -4.53
C SER A 59 23.75 -16.75 -5.94
N LYS A 60 24.92 -16.40 -6.47
CA LYS A 60 25.04 -15.90 -7.84
C LYS A 60 24.70 -16.99 -8.85
N GLU A 61 25.05 -18.23 -8.54
CA GLU A 61 24.81 -19.40 -9.37
C GLU A 61 23.30 -19.68 -9.51
N GLU A 62 22.55 -19.60 -8.41
CA GLU A 62 21.09 -19.71 -8.42
C GLU A 62 20.43 -18.61 -9.24
N LEU A 63 20.91 -17.37 -9.10
CA LEU A 63 20.42 -16.24 -9.88
C LEU A 63 20.70 -16.42 -11.39
N LEU A 64 21.89 -16.89 -11.76
CA LEU A 64 22.24 -17.19 -13.15
C LEU A 64 21.41 -18.35 -13.72
N ALA A 65 21.10 -19.36 -12.90
CA ALA A 65 20.23 -20.46 -13.29
C ALA A 65 18.80 -19.99 -13.55
N TRP A 66 18.26 -19.11 -12.69
CA TRP A 66 16.99 -18.44 -12.93
C TRP A 66 17.02 -17.62 -14.23
N TYR A 67 18.05 -16.79 -14.43
CA TYR A 67 18.17 -15.96 -15.63
C TYR A 67 18.19 -16.81 -16.91
N THR A 68 18.97 -17.88 -16.91
CA THR A 68 19.09 -18.80 -18.06
C THR A 68 17.75 -19.49 -18.36
N ARG A 69 17.04 -19.94 -17.33
CA ARG A 69 15.71 -20.57 -17.50
C ARG A 69 14.71 -19.56 -18.07
N THR A 70 14.67 -18.34 -17.54
CA THR A 70 13.76 -17.29 -17.98
C THR A 70 14.06 -16.83 -19.41
N SER A 71 15.34 -16.68 -19.77
CA SER A 71 15.78 -16.37 -21.13
C SER A 71 15.28 -17.40 -22.16
N LYS A 72 15.33 -18.70 -21.82
CA LYS A 72 14.79 -19.77 -22.66
C LYS A 72 13.27 -19.69 -22.79
N LEU A 73 12.56 -19.47 -21.69
CA LEU A 73 11.09 -19.34 -21.68
C LEU A 73 10.59 -18.15 -22.51
N LEU A 74 11.36 -17.06 -22.54
CA LEU A 74 11.03 -15.85 -23.30
C LEU A 74 11.52 -15.91 -24.76
N GLU A 75 12.24 -16.97 -25.15
CA GLU A 75 12.89 -17.10 -26.46
C GLU A 75 13.82 -15.90 -26.79
N ARG A 76 14.51 -15.37 -25.78
CA ARG A 76 15.40 -14.20 -25.91
C ARG A 76 16.78 -14.49 -25.33
N LYS A 77 17.84 -14.10 -26.04
CA LYS A 77 19.23 -14.23 -25.56
C LYS A 77 19.50 -13.42 -24.29
N GLN A 78 18.85 -12.28 -24.14
CA GLN A 78 18.96 -11.39 -22.99
C GLN A 78 17.64 -10.64 -22.77
N PHE A 79 17.37 -10.28 -21.53
CA PHE A 79 16.24 -9.44 -21.13
C PHE A 79 16.66 -8.50 -20.00
N GLY A 80 16.03 -7.32 -19.96
CA GLY A 80 16.18 -6.39 -18.84
C GLY A 80 15.27 -6.78 -17.67
N PHE A 81 15.68 -6.45 -16.46
CA PHE A 81 14.89 -6.65 -15.24
C PHE A 81 15.08 -5.45 -14.32
N VAL A 82 14.09 -5.23 -13.46
CA VAL A 82 14.14 -4.19 -12.43
C VAL A 82 14.64 -4.83 -11.14
N GLY A 83 15.60 -4.18 -10.49
CA GLY A 83 16.05 -4.54 -9.14
C GLY A 83 15.38 -3.63 -8.13
N GLU A 84 14.65 -4.21 -7.20
CA GLU A 84 14.02 -3.49 -6.08
C GLU A 84 14.55 -4.03 -4.75
N HIS A 85 14.71 -3.15 -3.76
CA HIS A 85 15.04 -3.60 -2.41
C HIS A 85 13.86 -4.36 -1.82
N LYS A 86 14.13 -5.55 -1.26
CA LYS A 86 13.13 -6.30 -0.52
C LYS A 86 12.91 -5.64 0.84
N ILE A 87 11.82 -4.89 0.97
CA ILE A 87 11.41 -4.31 2.25
C ILE A 87 10.97 -5.45 3.19
N ASP A 88 11.47 -5.42 4.42
CA ASP A 88 11.09 -6.37 5.46
C ASP A 88 9.91 -5.82 6.26
N GLY A 89 8.71 -6.21 5.86
CA GLY A 89 7.46 -5.71 6.43
C GLY A 89 6.28 -6.60 6.04
N LEU A 90 5.07 -6.05 6.11
CA LEU A 90 3.85 -6.76 5.76
C LEU A 90 3.38 -6.35 4.36
N ALA A 91 3.07 -7.34 3.53
CA ALA A 91 2.43 -7.10 2.24
C ALA A 91 0.96 -6.69 2.44
N VAL A 92 0.57 -5.59 1.80
CA VAL A 92 -0.80 -5.05 1.82
C VAL A 92 -1.27 -4.77 0.40
N ALA A 93 -2.58 -4.86 0.17
CA ALA A 93 -3.23 -4.51 -1.09
C ALA A 93 -4.16 -3.32 -0.87
N LEU A 94 -4.07 -2.32 -1.75
CA LEU A 94 -4.88 -1.11 -1.70
C LEU A 94 -5.76 -1.04 -2.96
N THR A 95 -7.06 -0.90 -2.76
CA THR A 95 -8.03 -0.66 -3.84
C THR A 95 -8.40 0.81 -3.83
N TYR A 96 -8.17 1.47 -4.98
CA TYR A 96 -8.60 2.84 -5.22
C TYR A 96 -9.70 2.86 -6.26
N VAL A 97 -10.80 3.56 -5.97
CA VAL A 97 -11.90 3.82 -6.92
C VAL A 97 -11.98 5.31 -7.15
N ASN A 98 -11.86 5.74 -8.40
CA ASN A 98 -11.84 7.17 -8.78
C ASN A 98 -10.80 7.98 -7.97
N GLY A 99 -9.63 7.39 -7.72
CA GLY A 99 -8.54 8.01 -6.95
C GLY A 99 -8.71 7.99 -5.43
N GLN A 100 -9.79 7.41 -4.90
CA GLN A 100 -10.06 7.36 -3.46
C GLN A 100 -9.80 5.96 -2.89
N LEU A 101 -9.10 5.88 -1.75
CA LEU A 101 -8.85 4.60 -1.05
C LEU A 101 -10.17 4.06 -0.48
N THR A 102 -10.65 2.96 -1.03
CA THR A 102 -11.89 2.30 -0.60
C THR A 102 -11.63 1.08 0.27
N ILE A 103 -10.60 0.27 -0.04
CA ILE A 103 -10.27 -0.95 0.69
C ILE A 103 -8.75 -1.06 0.82
N GLY A 104 -8.29 -1.36 2.02
CA GLY A 104 -6.93 -1.78 2.31
C GLY A 104 -6.96 -3.13 3.04
N ALA A 105 -6.20 -4.11 2.56
CA ALA A 105 -6.20 -5.45 3.11
C ALA A 105 -4.79 -6.02 3.31
N THR A 106 -4.60 -6.87 4.31
CA THR A 106 -3.38 -7.67 4.44
C THR A 106 -3.29 -8.69 3.31
N ARG A 107 -2.09 -9.21 3.03
CA ARG A 107 -1.95 -10.30 2.06
C ARG A 107 -2.72 -11.57 2.47
N GLY A 108 -2.69 -11.91 3.76
CA GLY A 108 -3.20 -13.19 4.28
C GLY A 108 -2.61 -14.38 3.56
N ASP A 109 -3.46 -15.27 3.03
CA ASP A 109 -3.05 -16.48 2.30
C ASP A 109 -2.73 -16.23 0.81
N GLY A 110 -2.88 -14.98 0.35
CA GLY A 110 -2.71 -14.57 -1.03
C GLY A 110 -4.02 -14.50 -1.82
N PHE A 111 -5.11 -15.09 -1.34
CA PHE A 111 -6.45 -14.99 -1.92
C PHE A 111 -7.41 -14.19 -1.03
N ARG A 112 -7.23 -14.31 0.29
CA ARG A 112 -8.01 -13.62 1.32
C ARG A 112 -7.09 -12.95 2.32
N GLY A 113 -7.48 -11.76 2.76
CA GLY A 113 -6.78 -10.96 3.76
C GLY A 113 -7.74 -10.34 4.77
N GLU A 114 -7.16 -9.65 5.74
CA GLU A 114 -7.89 -8.89 6.76
C GLU A 114 -8.08 -7.44 6.30
N ASN A 115 -9.28 -6.88 6.49
CA ASN A 115 -9.57 -5.49 6.19
C ASN A 115 -8.89 -4.58 7.22
N ILE A 116 -7.82 -3.91 6.81
CA ILE A 116 -7.02 -2.99 7.63
C ILE A 116 -7.10 -1.56 7.08
N THR A 117 -8.21 -1.21 6.41
CA THR A 117 -8.38 0.09 5.74
C THR A 117 -8.16 1.27 6.69
N GLN A 118 -8.66 1.18 7.92
CA GLN A 118 -8.51 2.25 8.91
C GLN A 118 -7.06 2.41 9.35
N ASN A 119 -6.34 1.31 9.59
CA ASN A 119 -4.92 1.33 9.93
C ASN A 119 -4.07 1.95 8.81
N LEU A 120 -4.40 1.66 7.55
CA LEU A 120 -3.65 2.19 6.41
C LEU A 120 -3.88 3.70 6.20
N ARG A 121 -5.05 4.23 6.61
CA ARG A 121 -5.32 5.68 6.57
C ARG A 121 -4.45 6.50 7.52
N THR A 122 -3.86 5.87 8.55
CA THR A 122 -3.00 6.57 9.52
C THR A 122 -1.54 6.67 9.08
N ILE A 123 -1.16 6.04 7.96
CA ILE A 123 0.20 6.15 7.42
C ILE A 123 0.40 7.56 6.87
N ARG A 124 1.47 8.23 7.33
CA ARG A 124 1.88 9.59 6.94
C ARG A 124 3.11 9.53 6.05
#